data_AF-A0A7D7C5P0-F1
#
_entry.id   AF-A0A7D7C5P0-F1
#
_cell.length_a   1.000
_cell.length_b   1.000
_cell.length_c   1.000
_cell.angle_alpha   90.00
_cell.angle_beta   90.00
_cell.angle_gamma   90.00
#
_symmetry.space_group_name_H-M   'P 1'
#
loop_
_entity.id
_entity.type
_entity.pdbx_description
1 polymer ?
#
loop_
_entity_poly.entity_id
_entity_poly.type
_entity_poly.pdbx_seq_one_letter_code
_entity_poly.pdbx_strand_id
1 'polypeptide(L)'
;MKSNAKQDIDTAAEKAKEAIDNSDLPEDVKTKAKDAVEKAKEAAKQAIDNATTDADVNTEKEAGKQAIDLPKAKEDAKKPLMTPKPLKIPQSTRNSTTKN
;
A
#
# COMPACT_ATOMS: atom_id res chain seq x y z
N MET A 1 -16.46 6.91 4.85
CA MET A 1 -15.06 6.62 5.21
C MET A 1 -14.47 5.51 4.34
N LYS A 2 -14.73 4.21 4.58
CA LYS A 2 -14.12 3.08 3.83
C LYS A 2 -14.08 3.22 2.31
N SER A 3 -15.22 3.53 1.67
CA SER A 3 -15.28 3.66 0.19
C SER A 3 -14.39 4.78 -0.34
N ASN A 4 -14.29 5.91 0.37
CA ASN A 4 -13.40 7.01 0.00
C ASN A 4 -11.93 6.61 0.16
N ALA A 5 -11.60 5.94 1.26
CA ALA A 5 -10.25 5.41 1.49
C ALA A 5 -9.83 4.40 0.40
N LYS A 6 -10.74 3.52 -0.03
CA LYS A 6 -10.49 2.62 -1.18
C LYS A 6 -10.28 3.39 -2.47
N GLN A 7 -11.13 4.37 -2.78
CA GLN A 7 -11.00 5.19 -3.99
C GLN A 7 -9.68 5.99 -3.99
N ASP A 8 -9.26 6.50 -2.84
CA ASP A 8 -7.95 7.12 -2.61
C ASP A 8 -6.78 6.17 -2.95
N ILE A 9 -6.91 4.89 -2.59
CA ILE A 9 -5.96 3.81 -2.92
C ILE A 9 -5.99 3.46 -4.42
N ASP A 10 -7.19 3.35 -5.02
CA ASP A 10 -7.35 3.14 -6.47
C ASP A 10 -6.66 4.27 -7.27
N THR A 11 -6.95 5.53 -6.94
CA THR A 11 -6.34 6.71 -7.60
C THR A 11 -4.82 6.79 -7.39
N ALA A 12 -4.31 6.44 -6.20
CA ALA A 12 -2.87 6.40 -5.96
C ALA A 12 -2.20 5.32 -6.83
N ALA A 13 -2.83 4.14 -6.93
CA ALA A 13 -2.30 3.03 -7.71
C ALA A 13 -2.30 3.31 -9.21
N GLU A 14 -3.35 3.94 -9.75
CA GLU A 14 -3.39 4.35 -11.15
C GLU A 14 -2.28 5.35 -11.46
N LYS A 15 -2.14 6.43 -10.67
CA LYS A 15 -1.05 7.40 -10.84
C LYS A 15 0.34 6.77 -10.75
N ALA A 16 0.53 5.80 -9.84
CA ALA A 16 1.79 5.06 -9.74
C ALA A 16 2.05 4.21 -11.00
N LYS A 17 1.05 3.50 -11.52
CA LYS A 17 1.16 2.75 -12.79
C LYS A 17 1.45 3.66 -13.98
N GLU A 18 0.76 4.79 -14.12
CA GLU A 18 1.04 5.78 -15.16
C GLU A 18 2.48 6.33 -15.06
N ALA A 19 2.98 6.59 -13.85
CA ALA A 19 4.36 7.06 -13.62
C ALA A 19 5.43 5.95 -13.74
N ILE A 20 5.02 4.68 -13.79
CA ILE A 20 5.86 3.55 -14.21
C ILE A 20 5.87 3.46 -15.73
N ASP A 21 4.70 3.56 -16.38
CA ASP A 21 4.56 3.55 -17.83
C ASP A 21 5.37 4.66 -18.51
N ASN A 22 5.29 5.88 -17.99
CA ASN A 22 6.03 7.04 -18.49
C ASN A 22 7.51 7.09 -18.05
N SER A 23 8.07 6.04 -17.44
CA SER A 23 9.48 6.02 -17.00
C SER A 23 10.42 5.27 -17.95
N ASP A 24 11.71 5.65 -17.96
CA ASP A 24 12.81 4.98 -18.70
C ASP A 24 13.21 3.58 -18.17
N LEU A 25 12.32 2.89 -17.46
CA LEU A 25 12.55 1.50 -17.04
C LEU A 25 12.32 0.54 -18.22
N PRO A 26 13.02 -0.60 -18.30
CA PRO A 26 12.71 -1.63 -19.28
C PRO A 26 11.35 -2.30 -18.98
N GLU A 27 10.67 -2.80 -20.01
CA GLU A 27 9.28 -3.29 -19.90
C GLU A 27 9.06 -4.43 -18.88
N ASP A 28 10.03 -5.33 -18.72
CA ASP A 28 10.01 -6.36 -17.68
C ASP A 28 9.95 -5.75 -16.25
N VAL A 29 10.76 -4.70 -16.01
CA VAL A 29 10.78 -3.98 -14.73
C VAL A 29 9.55 -3.10 -14.57
N LYS A 30 9.02 -2.51 -15.65
CA LYS A 30 7.71 -1.81 -15.62
C LYS A 30 6.61 -2.77 -15.20
N THR A 31 6.55 -3.96 -15.79
CA THR A 31 5.54 -4.99 -15.51
C THR A 31 5.59 -5.43 -14.05
N LYS A 32 6.79 -5.72 -13.53
CA LYS A 32 7.02 -6.06 -12.11
C LYS A 32 6.63 -4.92 -11.16
N ALA A 33 6.93 -3.67 -11.51
CA ALA A 33 6.56 -2.52 -10.69
C ALA A 33 5.03 -2.30 -10.68
N LYS A 34 4.32 -2.52 -11.80
CA LYS A 34 2.86 -2.46 -11.85
C LYS A 34 2.21 -3.57 -11.02
N ASP A 35 2.74 -4.79 -11.07
CA ASP A 35 2.28 -5.92 -10.26
C ASP A 35 2.50 -5.68 -8.75
N ALA A 36 3.63 -5.07 -8.37
CA ALA A 36 3.88 -4.63 -6.99
C ALA A 36 2.85 -3.57 -6.54
N VAL A 37 2.53 -2.58 -7.38
CA VAL A 37 1.48 -1.58 -7.12
C VAL A 37 0.09 -2.21 -7.02
N GLU A 38 -0.23 -3.19 -7.87
CA GLU A 38 -1.49 -3.95 -7.83
C GLU A 38 -1.65 -4.68 -6.49
N LYS A 39 -0.61 -5.42 -6.07
CA LYS A 39 -0.59 -6.16 -4.79
C LYS A 39 -0.68 -5.24 -3.58
N ALA A 40 0.03 -4.11 -3.60
CA ALA A 40 -0.05 -3.09 -2.56
C ALA A 40 -1.46 -2.50 -2.46
N LYS A 41 -2.09 -2.21 -3.60
CA LYS A 41 -3.48 -1.75 -3.72
C LYS A 41 -4.47 -2.76 -3.14
N GLU A 42 -4.39 -4.04 -3.52
CA GLU A 42 -5.30 -5.06 -3.03
C GLU A 42 -5.15 -5.27 -1.51
N ALA A 43 -3.92 -5.40 -1.01
CA ALA A 43 -3.64 -5.53 0.42
C ALA A 43 -4.19 -4.33 1.22
N ALA A 44 -4.00 -3.10 0.73
CA ALA A 44 -4.56 -1.91 1.36
C ALA A 44 -6.10 -1.90 1.35
N LYS A 45 -6.74 -2.27 0.24
CA LYS A 45 -8.21 -2.34 0.14
C LYS A 45 -8.79 -3.40 1.09
N GLN A 46 -8.13 -4.54 1.25
CA GLN A 46 -8.50 -5.57 2.24
C GLN A 46 -8.31 -5.08 3.68
N ALA A 47 -7.21 -4.38 3.98
CA ALA A 47 -7.00 -3.81 5.31
C ALA A 47 -8.06 -2.75 5.67
N ILE A 48 -8.40 -1.86 4.73
CA ILE A 48 -9.49 -0.87 4.86
C ILE A 48 -10.87 -1.54 5.07
N ASP A 49 -11.11 -2.70 4.45
CA ASP A 49 -12.34 -3.47 4.71
C ASP A 49 -12.37 -4.05 6.13
N ASN A 50 -11.24 -4.61 6.59
CA ASN A 50 -11.11 -5.22 7.91
C ASN A 50 -11.09 -4.19 9.06
N ALA A 51 -10.70 -2.93 8.79
CA ALA A 51 -10.70 -1.84 9.75
C ALA A 51 -12.06 -1.64 10.42
N THR A 52 -12.13 -1.64 11.76
CA THR A 52 -13.40 -1.54 12.50
C THR A 52 -13.77 -0.11 12.89
N THR A 53 -12.81 0.82 12.95
CA THR A 53 -13.04 2.24 13.24
C THR A 53 -12.57 3.17 12.13
N ASP A 54 -13.08 4.41 12.08
CA ASP A 54 -12.64 5.41 11.10
C ASP A 54 -11.18 5.87 11.28
N ALA A 55 -10.62 5.68 12.48
CA ALA A 55 -9.20 5.90 12.74
C ALA A 55 -8.33 4.83 12.08
N ASP A 56 -8.76 3.56 12.17
CA ASP A 56 -8.09 2.44 11.48
C ASP A 56 -8.21 2.60 9.97
N VAL A 57 -9.40 2.97 9.46
CA VAL A 57 -9.61 3.25 8.01
C VAL A 57 -8.65 4.31 7.48
N ASN A 58 -8.39 5.38 8.24
CA ASN A 58 -7.38 6.38 7.83
C ASN A 58 -5.95 5.83 7.95
N THR A 59 -5.66 5.03 8.96
CA THR A 59 -4.33 4.42 9.15
C THR A 59 -3.99 3.47 8.00
N GLU A 60 -4.91 2.57 7.63
CA GLU A 60 -4.74 1.63 6.52
C GLU A 60 -4.69 2.33 5.16
N LYS A 61 -5.41 3.46 5.00
CA LYS A 61 -5.33 4.30 3.80
C LYS A 61 -3.94 4.93 3.65
N GLU A 62 -3.38 5.51 4.70
CA GLU A 62 -2.04 6.10 4.64
C GLU A 62 -0.95 5.02 4.45
N ALA A 63 -1.07 3.89 5.16
CA ALA A 63 -0.18 2.73 4.96
C ALA A 63 -0.25 2.18 3.52
N GLY A 64 -1.45 2.11 2.95
CA GLY A 64 -1.66 1.70 1.56
C GLY A 64 -1.05 2.68 0.55
N LYS A 65 -1.19 3.99 0.77
CA LYS A 65 -0.53 5.02 -0.07
C LYS A 65 1.00 4.89 0.01
N GLN A 66 1.56 4.61 1.19
CA GLN A 66 3.00 4.33 1.36
C GLN A 66 3.45 3.00 0.72
N ALA A 67 2.57 2.01 0.61
CA ALA A 67 2.86 0.74 -0.06
C ALA A 67 2.84 0.86 -1.60
N ILE A 68 2.03 1.77 -2.14
CA ILE A 68 1.92 2.11 -3.57
C ILE A 68 3.05 3.04 -4.06
N ASP A 69 3.88 3.55 -3.14
CA ASP A 69 4.88 4.57 -3.41
C ASP A 69 5.82 4.22 -4.59
N LEU A 70 5.89 5.12 -5.57
CA LEU A 70 6.55 4.91 -6.85
C LEU A 70 8.03 4.50 -6.75
N PRO A 71 8.92 5.20 -6.01
CA PRO A 71 10.31 4.79 -5.87
C PRO A 71 10.43 3.41 -5.20
N LYS A 72 9.53 3.07 -4.27
CA LYS A 72 9.52 1.77 -3.59
C LYS A 72 9.13 0.63 -4.55
N ALA A 73 8.02 0.77 -5.28
CA ALA A 73 7.63 -0.19 -6.31
C ALA A 73 8.72 -0.37 -7.39
N LYS A 74 9.45 0.70 -7.73
CA LYS A 74 10.61 0.66 -8.64
C LYS A 74 11.86 0.01 -8.02
N GLU A 75 12.02 0.00 -6.69
CA GLU A 75 13.09 -0.71 -6.00
C GLU A 75 12.76 -2.21 -5.87
N ASP A 76 11.55 -2.54 -5.42
CA ASP A 76 11.08 -3.91 -5.28
C ASP A 76 11.10 -4.65 -6.62
N ALA A 77 10.72 -4.00 -7.73
CA ALA A 77 10.80 -4.56 -9.08
C ALA A 77 12.24 -4.81 -9.59
N LYS A 78 13.26 -4.17 -8.99
CA LYS A 78 14.68 -4.37 -9.32
C LYS A 78 15.35 -5.46 -8.48
N LYS A 79 14.79 -5.82 -7.33
CA LYS A 79 15.33 -6.91 -6.51
C LYS A 79 14.83 -8.27 -7.04
N PRO A 80 15.65 -9.33 -7.00
CA PRO A 80 15.12 -10.68 -7.09
C PRO A 80 14.14 -10.91 -5.92
N LEU A 81 13.13 -11.77 -6.13
CA LEU A 81 12.04 -12.08 -5.18
C LEU A 81 12.54 -12.70 -3.86
N MET A 82 13.18 -11.90 -3.01
CA MET A 82 13.39 -12.20 -1.60
C MET A 82 12.04 -12.01 -0.91
N THR A 83 11.48 -13.12 -0.44
CA THR A 83 10.19 -13.27 0.25
C THR A 83 9.69 -12.00 0.96
N PRO A 84 8.47 -11.53 0.70
CA PRO A 84 7.97 -10.29 1.28
C PRO A 84 8.05 -10.37 2.81
N LYS A 85 8.79 -9.44 3.43
CA LYS A 85 8.62 -9.17 4.86
C LYS A 85 7.14 -8.86 5.09
N PRO A 86 6.49 -9.46 6.10
CA PRO A 86 5.08 -9.19 6.35
C PRO A 86 4.90 -7.68 6.53
N LEU A 87 3.92 -7.11 5.81
CA LEU A 87 3.41 -5.77 6.06
C LEU A 87 3.01 -5.72 7.53
N LYS A 88 3.89 -5.15 8.35
CA LYS A 88 3.69 -5.07 9.79
C LYS A 88 2.76 -3.90 10.04
N ILE A 89 1.47 -4.16 9.78
CA ILE A 89 0.34 -3.29 10.14
C ILE A 89 0.64 -2.80 11.56
N PRO A 90 0.79 -1.49 11.79
CA PRO A 90 1.17 -0.99 13.10
C PRO A 90 0.08 -1.41 14.08
N GLN A 91 0.41 -2.35 14.97
CA GLN A 91 -0.50 -2.85 15.99
C GLN A 91 -1.00 -1.65 16.80
N SER A 92 -2.28 -1.34 16.65
CA SER A 92 -2.90 -0.20 17.32
C SER A 92 -2.95 -0.47 18.82
N THR A 93 -1.91 -0.05 19.54
CA THR A 93 -1.84 -0.15 21.00
C THR A 93 -2.65 0.98 21.63
N ARG A 94 -3.97 0.80 21.64
CA ARG A 94 -4.95 1.45 22.54
C ARG A 94 -5.92 0.35 22.97
N ASN A 95 -6.31 0.13 24.23
CA ASN A 95 -6.17 0.89 25.49
C ASN A 95 -5.71 -0.10 26.61
N SER A 96 -5.72 0.12 27.94
CA SER A 96 -6.28 1.18 28.80
C SER A 96 -5.56 1.30 30.15
N THR A 97 -5.51 2.52 30.70
CA THR A 97 -5.73 2.93 32.10
C THR A 97 -5.60 1.90 33.24
N THR A 98 -4.76 2.18 34.25
CA THR A 98 -5.15 2.48 35.66
C THR A 98 -3.92 2.52 36.61
N LYS A 99 -4.00 3.40 37.62
CA LYS A 99 -3.16 3.56 38.82
C LYS A 99 -2.40 2.30 39.32
N ASN A 100 -1.18 2.54 39.80
CA ASN A 100 -0.88 2.48 41.24
C ASN A 100 0.04 3.65 41.61
#